data_AF-A0A930FBJ2-F1
#
_entry.id   AF-A0A930FBJ2-F1
#
_cell.length_a   1.000
_cell.length_b   1.000
_cell.length_c   1.000
_cell.angle_alpha   90.00
_cell.angle_beta   90.00
_cell.angle_gamma   90.00
#
_symmetry.space_group_name_H-M   'P 1'
#
loop_
_entity.id
_entity.type
_entity.pdbx_description
1 polymer ?
#
loop_
_entity_poly.entity_id
_entity_poly.type
_entity_poly.pdbx_seq_one_letter_code
_entity_poly.pdbx_strand_id
1 'polypeptide(L)'
;MSYQTIYRAIYRGHFDDKLSHGARGVIRKLRHRGKIRHTKGHVENRGKISISYTIPERPEEANKQARIGDWEADTVVGKTGKACLVTLTDCYSRFLTIQKVAVK
;
A
#
# COMPACT_ATOMS: atom_id res chain seq x y z
N MET A 1 -6.09 3.48 -41.08
CA MET A 1 -6.69 2.72 -39.95
C MET A 1 -6.04 3.15 -38.64
N SER A 2 -6.83 3.43 -37.60
CA SER A 2 -6.29 3.93 -36.33
C SER A 2 -5.92 2.78 -35.37
N TYR A 3 -4.98 3.02 -34.45
CA TYR A 3 -4.62 2.06 -33.40
C TYR A 3 -5.88 1.63 -32.60
N GLN A 4 -6.76 2.58 -32.30
CA GLN A 4 -7.99 2.33 -31.54
C GLN A 4 -8.92 1.34 -32.27
N THR A 5 -8.98 1.44 -33.60
CA THR A 5 -9.77 0.52 -34.45
C THR A 5 -9.23 -0.92 -34.36
N ILE A 6 -7.90 -1.10 -34.35
CA ILE A 6 -7.24 -2.40 -34.24
C ILE A 6 -7.55 -3.04 -32.87
N TYR A 7 -7.39 -2.30 -31.77
CA TYR A 7 -7.69 -2.82 -30.43
C TYR A 7 -9.17 -3.15 -30.25
N ARG A 8 -10.08 -2.31 -30.78
CA ARG A 8 -11.52 -2.61 -30.79
C ARG A 8 -11.84 -3.89 -31.55
N ALA A 9 -11.19 -4.13 -32.69
CA ALA A 9 -11.41 -5.33 -33.48
C ALA A 9 -10.91 -6.61 -32.75
N ILE A 10 -9.75 -6.50 -32.08
CA ILE A 10 -9.19 -7.60 -31.27
C ILE A 10 -10.08 -7.92 -30.07
N TYR A 11 -10.57 -6.91 -29.33
CA TYR A 11 -11.47 -7.15 -28.19
C TYR A 11 -12.87 -7.66 -28.61
N ARG A 12 -13.28 -7.42 -29.85
CA ARG A 12 -14.52 -7.96 -30.43
C ARG A 12 -14.37 -9.39 -30.97
N GLY A 13 -13.16 -9.97 -30.93
CA GLY A 13 -12.92 -11.35 -31.38
C GLY A 13 -12.90 -11.54 -32.90
N HIS A 14 -12.71 -10.48 -33.69
CA HIS A 14 -12.71 -10.59 -35.16
C HIS A 14 -11.54 -11.41 -35.73
N PHE A 15 -10.54 -11.76 -34.91
CA PHE A 15 -9.37 -12.54 -35.31
C PHE A 15 -9.33 -13.92 -34.64
N ASP A 16 -10.44 -14.33 -34.01
CA ASP A 16 -10.53 -15.50 -33.14
C ASP A 16 -11.26 -16.67 -33.82
N ASP A 17 -10.90 -16.97 -35.08
CA ASP A 17 -11.44 -18.13 -35.80
C ASP A 17 -10.92 -19.44 -35.19
N LYS A 18 -11.87 -20.33 -34.82
CA LYS A 18 -11.63 -21.70 -34.34
C LYS A 18 -10.82 -21.81 -33.04
N LEU A 19 -11.20 -21.06 -32.02
CA LEU A 19 -10.63 -21.22 -30.67
C LEU A 19 -11.35 -22.34 -29.90
N SER A 20 -10.58 -23.31 -29.39
CA SER A 20 -11.07 -24.30 -28.43
C SER A 20 -11.45 -23.62 -27.10
N HIS A 21 -12.32 -24.27 -26.32
CA HIS A 21 -12.84 -23.72 -25.07
C HIS A 21 -11.68 -23.31 -24.14
N GLY A 22 -11.51 -21.99 -23.89
CA GLY A 22 -10.45 -21.44 -23.04
C GLY A 22 -9.24 -20.82 -23.77
N ALA A 23 -9.14 -20.95 -25.10
CA ALA A 23 -8.15 -20.22 -25.88
C ALA A 23 -8.60 -18.74 -26.01
N ARG A 24 -7.77 -17.81 -25.52
CA ARG A 24 -8.05 -16.35 -25.52
C ARG A 24 -7.49 -15.63 -26.76
N GLY A 25 -7.32 -16.37 -27.87
CA GLY A 25 -7.04 -15.78 -29.17
C GLY A 25 -5.81 -14.88 -29.29
N VAL A 26 -5.88 -13.93 -30.22
CA VAL A 26 -4.82 -12.94 -30.52
C VAL A 26 -4.52 -12.03 -29.31
N ILE A 27 -5.46 -11.91 -28.36
CA ILE A 27 -5.29 -11.11 -27.13
C ILE A 27 -4.07 -11.58 -26.31
N ARG A 28 -3.77 -12.90 -26.26
CA ARG A 28 -2.59 -13.42 -25.53
C ARG A 28 -1.26 -13.05 -26.17
N LYS A 29 -1.26 -12.70 -27.46
CA LYS A 29 -0.07 -12.30 -28.23
C LYS A 29 0.25 -10.81 -28.09
N LEU A 30 -0.65 -10.02 -27.49
CA LEU A 30 -0.39 -8.61 -27.20
C LEU A 30 0.67 -8.44 -26.12
N ARG A 31 1.61 -7.51 -26.33
CA ARG A 31 2.69 -7.17 -25.39
C ARG A 31 2.17 -6.72 -24.02
N HIS A 32 1.06 -5.98 -24.02
CA HIS A 32 0.38 -5.55 -22.80
C HIS A 32 -0.90 -6.36 -22.62
N ARG A 33 -0.91 -7.27 -21.65
CA ARG A 33 -2.02 -8.20 -21.35
C ARG A 33 -3.18 -7.55 -20.60
N GLY A 34 -3.31 -6.22 -20.68
CA GLY A 34 -4.18 -5.43 -19.80
C GLY A 34 -3.76 -5.48 -18.33
N LYS A 35 -4.46 -4.73 -17.48
CA LYS A 35 -4.29 -4.85 -16.02
C LYS A 35 -4.87 -6.19 -15.56
N ILE A 36 -4.08 -6.98 -14.84
CA ILE A 36 -4.56 -8.19 -14.19
C ILE A 36 -5.55 -7.73 -13.11
N ARG A 37 -6.82 -8.16 -13.23
CA ARG A 37 -7.80 -7.93 -12.17
C ARG A 37 -7.40 -8.78 -10.98
N HIS A 38 -7.32 -8.17 -9.81
CA HIS A 38 -7.14 -8.92 -8.57
C HIS A 38 -8.29 -9.91 -8.39
N THR A 39 -7.97 -11.12 -7.92
CA THR A 39 -8.97 -12.14 -7.59
C THR A 39 -9.89 -11.62 -6.50
N LYS A 40 -11.16 -12.04 -6.51
CA LYS A 40 -12.10 -11.72 -5.44
C LYS A 40 -11.52 -12.19 -4.10
N GLY A 41 -11.26 -11.27 -3.17
CA GLY A 41 -10.61 -11.57 -1.88
C GLY A 41 -9.11 -11.28 -1.82
N HIS A 42 -8.50 -10.70 -2.86
CA HIS A 42 -7.12 -10.24 -2.80
C HIS A 42 -6.96 -9.11 -1.76
N VAL A 43 -6.17 -9.37 -0.72
CA VAL A 43 -5.85 -8.37 0.30
C VAL A 43 -4.51 -7.72 -0.06
N GLU A 44 -4.54 -6.43 -0.39
CA GLU A 44 -3.34 -5.66 -0.69
C GLU A 44 -2.64 -5.26 0.63
N ASN A 45 -1.47 -5.85 0.88
CA ASN A 45 -0.67 -5.60 2.09
C ASN A 45 0.53 -4.66 1.87
N ARG A 46 0.77 -4.22 0.63
CA ARG A 46 1.89 -3.31 0.33
C ARG A 46 1.69 -1.98 1.05
N GLY A 47 2.74 -1.52 1.73
CA GLY A 47 2.74 -0.24 2.47
C GLY A 47 1.92 -0.25 3.77
N LYS A 48 1.41 -1.40 4.21
CA LYS A 48 0.68 -1.52 5.47
C LYS A 48 1.58 -2.12 6.55
N ILE A 49 1.61 -1.47 7.71
CA ILE A 49 2.28 -2.00 8.91
C ILE A 49 1.29 -2.96 9.60
N SER A 50 1.76 -4.15 9.98
CA SER A 50 0.98 -5.07 10.80
C SER A 50 1.00 -4.56 12.24
N ILE A 51 -0.16 -4.17 12.75
CA ILE A 51 -0.34 -3.69 14.11
C ILE A 51 -0.92 -4.84 14.93
N SER A 52 -0.18 -5.28 15.95
CA SER A 52 -0.58 -6.42 16.80
C SER A 52 -1.71 -6.09 17.77
N TYR A 53 -1.82 -4.82 18.20
CA TYR A 53 -2.80 -4.37 19.18
C TYR A 53 -3.46 -3.08 18.73
N THR A 54 -4.78 -3.05 18.77
CA THR A 54 -5.55 -1.84 18.43
C THR A 54 -5.61 -0.87 19.63
N ILE A 55 -5.96 0.39 19.38
CA ILE A 55 -6.04 1.41 20.45
C ILE A 55 -6.96 0.98 21.61
N PRO A 56 -8.14 0.36 21.37
CA PRO A 56 -9.01 -0.13 22.45
C PRO A 56 -8.43 -1.26 23.29
N GLU A 57 -7.49 -2.04 22.75
CA GLU A 57 -6.88 -3.19 23.44
C GLU A 57 -5.74 -2.77 24.38
N ARG A 58 -5.38 -1.48 24.41
CA ARG A 58 -4.33 -0.98 25.29
C ARG A 58 -4.73 -1.15 26.76
N PRO A 59 -3.78 -1.50 27.65
CA PRO A 59 -4.04 -1.54 29.09
C PRO A 59 -4.43 -0.16 29.60
N GLU A 60 -5.30 -0.09 30.60
CA GLU A 60 -5.76 1.19 31.18
C GLU A 60 -4.61 2.04 31.71
N GLU A 61 -3.54 1.42 32.22
CA GLU A 61 -2.35 2.10 32.72
C GLU A 61 -1.69 3.00 31.67
N ALA A 62 -1.70 2.56 30.40
CA ALA A 62 -1.18 3.34 29.29
C ALA A 62 -2.10 4.53 28.97
N ASN A 63 -3.41 4.32 29.03
CA ASN A 63 -4.40 5.40 28.82
C ASN A 63 -4.35 6.45 29.94
N LYS A 64 -4.14 6.00 31.18
CA LYS A 64 -3.99 6.84 32.37
C LYS A 64 -2.60 7.47 32.47
N GLN A 65 -1.67 7.10 31.58
CA GLN A 65 -0.28 7.55 31.60
C GLN A 65 0.33 7.34 32.99
N ALA A 66 0.29 6.10 33.49
CA ALA A 66 0.62 5.76 34.88
C ALA A 66 1.92 4.95 35.03
N ARG A 67 2.60 4.60 33.93
CA ARG A 67 3.83 3.77 33.94
C ARG A 67 4.85 4.23 32.90
N ILE A 68 6.13 4.01 33.20
CA ILE A 68 7.24 4.22 32.27
C ILE A 68 7.25 3.10 31.22
N GLY A 69 7.58 3.44 29.97
CA GLY A 69 7.83 2.49 28.89
C GLY A 69 6.75 2.45 27.81
N ASP A 70 5.68 3.22 27.97
CA ASP A 70 4.70 3.44 26.89
C ASP A 70 5.16 4.65 26.06
N TRP A 71 5.68 4.35 24.86
CA TRP A 71 6.23 5.37 23.96
C TRP A 71 5.24 5.71 22.84
N GLU A 72 5.11 7.01 22.58
CA GLU A 72 4.43 7.58 21.41
C GLU A 72 5.47 7.97 20.37
N ALA A 73 5.25 7.54 19.12
CA ALA A 73 6.16 7.78 18.01
C ALA A 73 5.46 8.63 16.94
N ASP A 74 5.98 9.84 16.72
CA ASP A 74 5.49 10.77 15.72
C ASP A 74 6.57 11.09 14.67
N THR A 75 6.13 11.64 13.55
CA THR A 75 7.02 12.06 12.47
C THR A 75 6.74 13.51 12.08
N VAL A 76 7.75 14.36 12.17
CA VAL A 76 7.68 15.77 11.75
C VAL A 76 8.36 15.91 10.39
N VAL A 77 7.56 16.20 9.37
CA VAL A 77 8.03 16.36 7.99
C VAL A 77 8.15 17.85 7.65
N GLY A 78 9.35 18.28 7.26
CA GLY A 78 9.58 19.65 6.79
C GLY A 78 8.84 19.92 5.48
N LYS A 79 8.34 21.15 5.30
CA LYS A 79 7.50 21.57 4.16
C LYS A 79 8.04 21.17 2.77
N THR A 80 9.36 21.22 2.58
CA THR A 80 10.00 20.91 1.28
C THR A 80 10.41 19.44 1.15
N GLY A 81 10.05 18.57 2.10
CA GLY A 81 10.35 17.14 2.08
C GLY A 81 11.83 16.77 2.27
N LYS A 82 12.72 17.74 2.48
CA LYS A 82 14.17 17.54 2.59
C LYS A 82 14.64 17.07 3.96
N ALA A 83 13.81 17.27 4.99
CA ALA A 83 14.13 16.89 6.35
C ALA A 83 12.90 16.26 6.99
N CYS A 84 13.15 15.16 7.69
CA CYS A 84 12.17 14.42 8.45
C CYS A 84 12.78 14.11 9.82
N LEU A 85 12.04 14.37 10.89
CA LEU A 85 12.41 14.02 12.26
C LEU A 85 11.46 12.95 12.76
N VAL A 86 11.99 11.97 13.47
CA VAL A 86 11.21 11.04 14.28
C VAL A 86 11.31 11.48 15.73
N THR A 87 10.18 11.55 16.41
CA THR A 87 10.07 11.91 17.82
C THR A 87 9.51 10.72 18.57
N LEU A 88 10.19 10.32 19.65
CA LEU A 88 9.77 9.29 20.58
C LEU A 88 9.56 9.93 21.94
N THR A 89 8.33 9.92 22.44
CA THR A 89 7.96 10.53 23.72
C THR A 89 7.41 9.45 24.65
N ASP A 90 7.96 9.33 25.86
CA ASP A 90 7.37 8.49 26.89
C ASP A 90 6.14 9.18 27.50
N CYS A 91 5.00 8.49 27.49
CA CYS A 91 3.71 9.06 27.87
C CYS A 91 3.61 9.45 29.35
N TYR A 92 4.33 8.76 30.25
CA TYR A 92 4.33 9.02 31.69
C TYR A 92 5.33 10.13 32.06
N SER A 93 6.61 9.94 31.73
CA SER A 93 7.70 10.82 32.13
C SER A 93 7.83 12.07 31.26
N ARG A 94 7.17 12.09 30.08
CA ARG A 94 7.33 13.13 29.04
C ARG A 94 8.75 13.24 28.51
N PHE A 95 9.58 12.24 28.74
CA PHE A 95 10.93 12.19 28.21
C PHE A 95 10.88 12.07 26.68
N LEU A 96 11.54 12.99 25.98
CA LEU A 96 11.49 13.14 24.54
C LEU A 96 12.86 12.85 23.93
N THR A 97 12.89 11.92 22.98
CA THR A 97 14.04 11.65 22.13
C THR A 97 13.71 12.01 20.69
N ILE A 98 14.58 12.76 20.03
CA ILE A 98 14.38 13.22 18.66
C ILE A 98 15.57 12.79 17.81
N GLN A 99 15.31 12.24 16.64
CA GLN A 99 16.35 11.91 15.68
C GLN A 99 15.97 12.37 14.27
N LYS A 100 16.96 12.88 13.54
CA LYS A 100 16.82 13.17 12.11
C LYS A 100 16.86 11.87 11.32
N VAL A 101 15.85 11.66 10.48
CA VAL A 101 15.77 10.51 9.58
C VAL A 101 16.80 10.67 8.46
N ALA A 102 17.59 9.64 8.24
CA ALA A 102 18.52 9.59 7.11
C ALA A 102 17.73 9.55 5.79
N VAL A 103 18.13 10.39 4.84
CA VAL A 103 17.62 10.33 3.47
C VAL A 103 18.32 9.16 2.79
N LYS A 104 17.54 8.18 2.30
CA LYS A 104 18.03 7.07 1.49
C LYS A 104 18.09 7.45 0.02
#